data_AF-A0A1G7JVT1-F1
#
_entry.id   AF-A0A1G7JVT1-F1
#
_cell.length_a   1.000
_cell.length_b   1.000
_cell.length_c   1.000
_cell.angle_alpha   90.00
_cell.angle_beta   90.00
_cell.angle_gamma   90.00
#
_symmetry.space_group_name_H-M   'P 1'
#
loop_
_entity.id
_entity.type
_entity.pdbx_description
1 polymer ?
#
loop_
_entity_poly.entity_id
_entity_poly.type
_entity_poly.pdbx_seq_one_letter_code
_entity_poly.pdbx_strand_id
1 'polypeptide(L)'
;MTNEKHEQMRQNDVPLEKILDAMELSGKWVVKRLKGNPTSGPFSELVLTEKAAVFFPKVAYMKWASGAWKWKQGLDLPTQFIRIIRSEMSHRLRDWRERNESEVTPMNNELVDRELEQALADELEMEEEMKDLGYANILEYVSAYPNLVVYVNLVRETNSYRTISKKLRIKMAEVKKLEAEVIKIVRTNRAK
;
A
#
# COMPACT_ATOMS: atom_id res chain seq x y z
N MET A 1 -24.67 -9.07 27.29
CA MET A 1 -23.87 -8.15 26.46
C MET A 1 -22.80 -8.96 25.78
N THR A 2 -23.01 -9.30 24.51
CA THR A 2 -22.15 -10.17 23.71
C THR A 2 -20.88 -9.43 23.34
N ASN A 3 -19.76 -9.94 23.84
CA ASN A 3 -18.41 -9.59 23.40
C ASN A 3 -18.26 -10.07 21.95
N GLU A 4 -18.49 -9.17 20.99
CA GLU A 4 -18.13 -9.41 19.60
C GLU A 4 -16.61 -9.53 19.53
N LYS A 5 -16.13 -10.77 19.53
CA LYS A 5 -14.75 -11.10 19.19
C LYS A 5 -14.48 -10.51 17.81
N HIS A 6 -13.71 -9.44 17.75
CA HIS A 6 -12.99 -9.05 16.55
C HIS A 6 -11.93 -10.13 16.27
N GLU A 7 -12.42 -11.22 15.68
CA GLU A 7 -11.62 -12.35 15.23
C GLU A 7 -10.71 -11.84 14.11
N GLN A 8 -9.42 -11.74 14.40
CA GLN A 8 -8.40 -11.55 13.39
C GLN A 8 -8.44 -12.77 12.46
N MET A 9 -9.19 -12.68 11.36
CA MET A 9 -9.02 -13.63 10.26
C MET A 9 -7.57 -13.51 9.81
N ARG A 10 -6.77 -14.57 10.00
CA ARG A 10 -5.45 -14.65 9.39
C ARG A 10 -5.67 -14.66 7.89
N GLN A 11 -4.75 -14.08 7.11
CA GLN A 11 -4.89 -14.02 5.65
C GLN A 11 -5.17 -15.39 5.01
N ASN A 12 -4.72 -16.48 5.64
CA ASN A 12 -4.94 -17.86 5.20
C ASN A 12 -6.33 -18.43 5.52
N ASP A 13 -7.15 -17.73 6.33
CA ASP A 13 -8.46 -18.21 6.80
C ASP A 13 -9.62 -17.60 5.98
N VAL A 14 -9.32 -16.82 4.93
CA VAL A 14 -10.34 -16.19 4.07
C VAL A 14 -10.80 -17.18 3.00
N PRO A 15 -12.11 -17.48 2.90
CA PRO A 15 -12.67 -18.36 1.88
C PRO A 15 -12.36 -17.86 0.45
N LEU A 16 -12.12 -18.80 -0.46
CA LEU A 16 -11.81 -18.49 -1.86
C LEU A 16 -12.91 -17.65 -2.50
N GLU A 17 -14.17 -17.92 -2.19
CA GLU A 17 -15.34 -17.18 -2.71
C GLU A 17 -15.24 -15.70 -2.35
N LYS A 18 -14.86 -15.36 -1.11
CA LYS A 18 -14.68 -13.96 -0.70
C LYS A 18 -13.52 -13.29 -1.42
N ILE A 19 -12.46 -14.04 -1.73
CA ILE A 19 -11.32 -13.53 -2.50
C ILE A 19 -11.76 -13.23 -3.93
N LEU A 20 -12.50 -14.14 -4.57
CA LEU A 20 -13.02 -13.95 -5.92
C LEU A 20 -13.99 -12.76 -5.99
N ASP A 21 -14.90 -12.62 -5.01
CA ASP A 21 -15.81 -11.47 -4.90
C ASP A 21 -15.03 -10.15 -4.77
N ALA A 22 -13.99 -10.13 -3.94
CA ALA A 22 -13.13 -8.96 -3.78
C ALA A 22 -12.36 -8.62 -5.07
N MET A 23 -11.91 -9.64 -5.81
CA MET A 23 -11.27 -9.44 -7.12
C MET A 23 -12.26 -8.86 -8.13
N GLU A 24 -13.49 -9.37 -8.19
CA GLU A 24 -14.51 -8.87 -9.10
C GLU A 24 -14.90 -7.42 -8.78
N LEU A 25 -15.20 -7.12 -7.50
CA LEU A 25 -15.60 -5.78 -7.07
C LEU A 25 -14.50 -4.75 -7.30
N SER A 26 -13.26 -5.12 -7.00
CA SER A 26 -12.12 -4.23 -7.25
C SER A 26 -11.83 -4.06 -8.74
N GLY A 27 -12.06 -5.09 -9.57
CA GLY A 27 -12.01 -4.97 -11.03
C GLY A 27 -13.06 -4.00 -11.59
N LYS A 28 -14.31 -4.07 -11.11
CA LYS A 28 -15.36 -3.10 -11.46
C LYS A 28 -14.98 -1.68 -11.05
N TRP A 29 -14.36 -1.52 -9.88
CA TRP A 29 -13.86 -0.23 -9.42
C TRP A 29 -12.78 0.33 -10.37
N VAL A 30 -11.86 -0.50 -10.85
CA VAL A 30 -10.82 -0.10 -11.83
C VAL A 30 -11.45 0.42 -13.11
N VAL A 31 -12.41 -0.32 -13.69
CA VAL A 31 -13.12 0.12 -14.92
C VAL A 31 -13.78 1.47 -14.70
N LYS A 32 -14.47 1.66 -13.56
CA LYS A 32 -15.11 2.94 -13.23
C LYS A 32 -14.08 4.06 -13.09
N ARG A 33 -12.96 3.80 -12.40
CA ARG A 33 -11.90 4.79 -12.16
C ARG A 33 -11.24 5.23 -13.46
N LEU A 34 -10.98 4.29 -14.37
CA LEU A 34 -10.38 4.54 -15.68
C LEU A 34 -11.38 5.00 -16.74
N LYS A 35 -12.67 5.16 -16.39
CA LYS A 35 -13.77 5.45 -17.32
C LYS A 35 -13.85 4.46 -18.50
N GLY A 36 -13.47 3.20 -18.28
CA GLY A 36 -13.43 2.15 -19.30
C GLY A 36 -12.13 1.34 -19.30
N ASN A 37 -11.86 0.67 -20.41
CA ASN A 37 -10.57 0.03 -20.68
C ASN A 37 -9.75 0.99 -21.56
N PRO A 38 -8.68 1.60 -21.04
CA PRO A 38 -7.89 2.54 -21.80
C PRO A 38 -7.15 1.84 -22.95
N THR A 39 -7.15 2.48 -24.12
CA THR A 39 -6.45 2.00 -25.33
C THR A 39 -4.99 2.44 -25.38
N SER A 40 -4.62 3.45 -24.61
CA SER A 40 -3.29 4.05 -24.53
C SER A 40 -2.91 4.41 -23.09
N GLY A 41 -1.64 4.73 -22.85
CA GLY A 41 -1.13 5.10 -21.52
C GLY A 41 -0.74 3.90 -20.63
N PRO A 42 -0.36 4.17 -19.36
CA PRO A 42 0.28 3.20 -18.46
C PRO A 42 -0.62 2.03 -18.04
N PHE A 43 -1.93 2.17 -18.26
CA PHE A 43 -2.94 1.19 -17.84
C PHE A 43 -3.59 0.48 -19.03
N SER A 44 -3.11 0.73 -20.25
CA SER A 44 -3.64 0.09 -21.44
C SER A 44 -3.31 -1.40 -21.48
N GLU A 45 -4.17 -2.18 -22.15
CA GLU A 45 -3.95 -3.62 -22.32
C GLU A 45 -2.64 -3.93 -23.07
N LEU A 46 -2.18 -3.01 -23.93
CA LEU A 46 -0.88 -3.11 -24.59
C LEU A 46 0.28 -3.10 -23.58
N VAL A 47 0.21 -2.24 -22.57
CA VAL A 47 1.26 -2.10 -21.55
C VAL A 47 1.13 -3.17 -20.47
N LEU A 48 -0.10 -3.51 -20.09
CA LEU A 48 -0.37 -4.48 -19.02
C LEU A 48 -0.39 -5.93 -19.50
N THR A 49 -0.42 -6.17 -20.81
CA THR A 49 -0.58 -7.49 -21.48
C THR A 49 -1.92 -8.19 -21.22
N GLU A 50 -2.81 -7.57 -20.45
CA GLU A 50 -4.18 -8.00 -20.19
C GLU A 50 -5.03 -6.78 -19.78
N LYS A 51 -6.35 -6.94 -19.75
CA LYS A 51 -7.26 -5.86 -19.32
C LYS A 51 -6.94 -5.40 -17.89
N ALA A 52 -6.91 -4.08 -17.67
CA ALA A 52 -6.64 -3.48 -16.35
C ALA A 52 -7.56 -4.02 -15.25
N ALA A 53 -8.84 -4.25 -15.57
CA ALA A 53 -9.84 -4.82 -14.66
C ALA A 53 -9.51 -6.25 -14.17
N VAL A 54 -8.62 -6.96 -14.86
CA VAL A 54 -8.15 -8.30 -14.48
C VAL A 54 -6.74 -8.23 -13.88
N PHE A 55 -5.87 -7.43 -14.49
CA PHE A 55 -4.49 -7.21 -14.04
C PHE A 55 -4.42 -6.75 -12.58
N PHE A 56 -5.09 -5.64 -12.25
CA PHE A 56 -4.95 -4.99 -10.95
C PHE A 56 -5.49 -5.84 -9.79
N PRO A 57 -6.67 -6.49 -9.90
CA PRO A 57 -7.13 -7.43 -8.86
C PRO A 57 -6.17 -8.60 -8.61
N LYS A 58 -5.53 -9.16 -9.65
CA LYS A 58 -4.50 -10.21 -9.48
C LYS A 58 -3.30 -9.70 -8.69
N VAL A 59 -2.80 -8.51 -9.02
CA VAL A 59 -1.69 -7.87 -8.29
C VAL A 59 -2.08 -7.63 -6.83
N ALA A 60 -3.31 -7.15 -6.60
CA ALA A 60 -3.83 -6.93 -5.25
C ALA A 60 -3.87 -8.22 -4.43
N TYR A 61 -4.39 -9.30 -5.02
CA TYR A 61 -4.37 -10.63 -4.42
C TYR A 61 -2.94 -11.08 -4.09
N MET A 62 -2.00 -10.98 -5.04
CA MET A 62 -0.62 -11.42 -4.82
C MET A 62 0.08 -10.64 -3.70
N LYS A 63 -0.07 -9.32 -3.65
CA LYS A 63 0.50 -8.47 -2.59
C LYS A 63 -0.17 -8.70 -1.24
N TRP A 64 -1.47 -8.99 -1.23
CA TRP A 64 -2.18 -9.37 -0.02
C TRP A 64 -1.73 -10.74 0.49
N ALA A 65 -1.74 -11.78 -0.36
CA ALA A 65 -1.42 -13.16 0.00
C ALA A 65 0.04 -13.34 0.43
N SER A 66 0.97 -12.57 -0.14
CA SER A 66 2.38 -12.57 0.25
C SER A 66 2.66 -11.81 1.55
N GLY A 67 1.68 -11.10 2.12
CA GLY A 67 1.87 -10.25 3.28
C GLY A 67 2.64 -8.95 2.99
N ALA A 68 2.88 -8.62 1.71
CA ALA A 68 3.53 -7.37 1.30
C ALA A 68 2.68 -6.13 1.62
N TRP A 69 1.39 -6.32 1.91
CA TRP A 69 0.48 -5.27 2.35
C TRP A 69 -0.08 -5.54 3.75
N LYS A 70 0.10 -4.58 4.66
CA LYS A 70 -0.43 -4.69 6.04
C LYS A 70 -1.94 -4.52 6.05
N TRP A 71 -2.64 -5.48 6.64
CA TRP A 71 -4.08 -5.40 6.86
C TRP A 71 -4.44 -4.22 7.76
N LYS A 72 -5.38 -3.38 7.32
CA LYS A 72 -5.96 -2.31 8.15
C LYS A 72 -7.27 -2.78 8.76
N GLN A 73 -7.33 -2.85 10.09
CA GLN A 73 -8.55 -3.26 10.79
C GLN A 73 -9.74 -2.35 10.46
N GLY A 74 -10.94 -2.92 10.44
CA GLY A 74 -12.19 -2.20 10.11
C GLY A 74 -12.49 -2.06 8.62
N LEU A 75 -11.63 -2.56 7.72
CA LEU A 75 -11.89 -2.57 6.28
C LEU A 75 -12.25 -3.98 5.80
N ASP A 76 -13.22 -4.04 4.89
CA ASP A 76 -13.53 -5.27 4.16
C ASP A 76 -12.45 -5.61 3.11
N LEU A 77 -12.45 -6.86 2.66
CA LEU A 77 -11.46 -7.36 1.70
C LEU A 77 -11.48 -6.61 0.35
N PRO A 78 -12.64 -6.28 -0.26
CA PRO A 78 -12.68 -5.45 -1.46
C PRO A 78 -12.01 -4.09 -1.27
N THR A 79 -12.24 -3.43 -0.15
CA THR A 79 -11.64 -2.13 0.17
C THR A 79 -10.13 -2.26 0.34
N GLN A 80 -9.64 -3.34 0.97
CA GLN A 80 -8.20 -3.60 1.05
C GLN A 80 -7.59 -3.78 -0.35
N PHE A 81 -8.26 -4.52 -1.24
CA PHE A 81 -7.80 -4.73 -2.60
C PHE A 81 -7.74 -3.41 -3.36
N ILE A 82 -8.80 -2.60 -3.28
CA ILE A 82 -8.83 -1.26 -3.89
C ILE A 82 -7.65 -0.40 -3.40
N ARG A 83 -7.29 -0.44 -2.11
CA ARG A 83 -6.13 0.29 -1.60
C ARG A 83 -4.81 -0.18 -2.22
N ILE A 84 -4.63 -1.49 -2.35
CA ILE A 84 -3.44 -2.05 -3.01
C ILE A 84 -3.39 -1.64 -4.49
N ILE A 85 -4.53 -1.72 -5.18
CA ILE A 85 -4.66 -1.31 -6.59
C ILE A 85 -4.34 0.17 -6.76
N ARG A 86 -4.86 1.04 -5.89
CA ARG A 86 -4.59 2.49 -5.92
C ARG A 86 -3.10 2.78 -5.82
N SER A 87 -2.41 2.12 -4.88
CA SER A 87 -0.97 2.23 -4.75
C SER A 87 -0.25 1.76 -6.02
N GLU A 88 -0.60 0.58 -6.56
CA GLU A 88 0.01 0.06 -7.80
C GLU A 88 -0.22 0.98 -9.01
N MET A 89 -1.43 1.52 -9.19
CA MET A 89 -1.74 2.46 -10.26
C MET A 89 -0.87 3.71 -10.16
N SER A 90 -0.68 4.23 -8.94
CA SER A 90 0.12 5.43 -8.70
C SER A 90 1.60 5.21 -8.99
N HIS A 91 2.16 4.05 -8.60
CA HIS A 91 3.54 3.67 -8.94
C HIS A 91 3.73 3.57 -10.46
N ARG A 92 2.83 2.87 -11.16
CA ARG A 92 2.93 2.71 -12.62
C ARG A 92 2.82 4.02 -13.38
N LEU A 93 1.97 4.93 -12.93
CA LEU A 93 1.84 6.26 -13.50
C LEU A 93 3.16 7.04 -13.36
N ARG A 94 3.77 6.99 -12.16
CA ARG A 94 5.08 7.61 -11.89
C ARG A 94 6.17 7.04 -12.79
N ASP A 95 6.32 5.72 -12.82
CA ASP A 95 7.34 5.05 -13.64
C ASP A 95 7.14 5.30 -15.15
N TRP A 96 5.89 5.51 -15.57
CA TRP A 96 5.58 5.85 -16.97
C TRP A 96 5.97 7.29 -17.28
N ARG A 97 5.74 8.24 -16.36
CA ARG A 97 6.20 9.63 -16.52
C ARG A 97 7.71 9.73 -16.61
N GLU A 98 8.44 9.10 -15.69
CA GLU A 98 9.91 9.11 -15.70
C GLU A 98 10.50 8.57 -17.01
N ARG A 99 9.82 7.60 -17.63
CA ARG A 99 10.21 7.03 -18.93
C ARG A 99 9.84 7.90 -20.13
N ASN A 100 8.68 8.58 -20.11
CA ASN A 100 8.18 9.37 -21.25
C ASN A 100 8.54 10.86 -21.19
N GLU A 101 8.91 11.41 -20.03
CA GLU A 101 9.53 12.75 -19.92
C GLU A 101 10.88 12.82 -20.65
N SER A 102 11.47 11.66 -20.99
CA SER A 102 12.66 11.55 -21.82
C SER A 102 12.39 11.68 -23.33
N GLU A 103 11.16 11.46 -23.81
CA GLU A 103 10.79 11.54 -25.23
C GLU A 103 9.34 12.06 -25.47
N VAL A 104 9.24 13.39 -25.63
CA VAL A 104 8.28 14.15 -26.47
C VAL A 104 6.78 14.25 -26.08
N THR A 105 6.28 15.48 -26.33
CA THR A 105 4.93 16.06 -26.30
C THR A 105 3.73 15.15 -26.59
N PRO A 106 2.60 15.29 -25.86
CA PRO A 106 1.34 14.66 -26.24
C PRO A 106 0.32 15.65 -26.82
N MET A 107 -0.28 15.27 -27.95
CA MET A 107 -1.53 15.85 -28.44
C MET A 107 -2.67 14.86 -28.18
N ASN A 108 -3.76 15.40 -27.63
CA ASN A 108 -5.15 14.91 -27.73
C ASN A 108 -5.58 13.71 -26.86
N ASN A 109 -5.52 13.87 -25.52
CA ASN A 109 -6.61 13.53 -24.57
C ASN A 109 -6.40 14.21 -23.19
N GLU A 110 -5.72 15.35 -23.17
CA GLU A 110 -4.96 15.83 -22.01
C GLU A 110 -5.82 16.22 -20.80
N LEU A 111 -7.09 16.61 -20.98
CA LEU A 111 -7.90 17.11 -19.87
C LEU A 111 -8.39 15.99 -18.94
N VAL A 112 -8.81 14.84 -19.48
CA VAL A 112 -9.29 13.71 -18.66
C VAL A 112 -8.13 12.98 -18.03
N ASP A 113 -7.01 12.86 -18.74
CA ASP A 113 -5.78 12.27 -18.22
C ASP A 113 -5.20 13.16 -17.12
N ARG A 114 -5.09 14.49 -17.31
CA ARG A 114 -4.61 15.42 -16.27
C ARG A 114 -5.47 15.44 -15.00
N GLU A 115 -6.79 15.38 -15.09
CA GLU A 115 -7.66 15.36 -13.90
C GLU A 115 -7.52 14.05 -13.10
N LEU A 116 -7.43 12.91 -13.80
CA LEU A 116 -7.19 11.63 -13.17
C LEU A 116 -5.77 11.56 -12.58
N GLU A 117 -4.80 12.13 -13.29
CA GLU A 117 -3.40 12.27 -12.91
C GLU A 117 -3.20 13.14 -11.67
N GLN A 118 -3.83 14.31 -11.61
CA GLN A 118 -3.79 15.21 -10.46
C GLN A 118 -4.40 14.52 -9.22
N ALA A 119 -5.58 13.92 -9.40
CA ALA A 119 -6.25 13.22 -8.31
C ALA A 119 -5.48 11.99 -7.78
N LEU A 120 -4.65 11.33 -8.59
CA LEU A 120 -3.78 10.24 -8.14
C LEU A 120 -2.49 10.75 -7.50
N ALA A 121 -1.94 11.88 -7.96
CA ALA A 121 -0.76 12.51 -7.39
C ALA A 121 -1.05 13.09 -5.99
N ASP A 122 -2.13 13.87 -5.87
CA ASP A 122 -2.55 14.47 -4.59
C ASP A 122 -2.89 13.37 -3.55
N GLU A 123 -3.44 12.23 -4.00
CA GLU A 123 -3.74 11.08 -3.13
C GLU A 123 -2.49 10.29 -2.70
N LEU A 124 -1.48 10.19 -3.57
CA LEU A 124 -0.20 9.58 -3.23
C LEU A 124 0.55 10.42 -2.19
N GLU A 125 0.56 11.73 -2.37
CA GLU A 125 1.09 12.68 -1.40
C GLU A 125 0.36 12.53 -0.06
N MET A 126 -0.97 12.44 -0.07
CA MET A 126 -1.76 12.19 1.14
C MET A 126 -1.47 10.82 1.78
N GLU A 127 -1.24 9.74 1.01
CA GLU A 127 -0.84 8.43 1.59
C GLU A 127 0.58 8.46 2.20
N GLU A 128 1.51 9.19 1.59
CA GLU A 128 2.86 9.42 2.12
C GLU A 128 2.80 10.28 3.39
N GLU A 129 2.02 11.36 3.39
CA GLU A 129 1.72 12.18 4.57
C GLU A 129 1.06 11.36 5.68
N MET A 130 0.08 10.51 5.37
CA MET A 130 -0.57 9.64 6.37
C MET A 130 0.39 8.59 6.95
N LYS A 131 1.32 8.06 6.13
CA LYS A 131 2.40 7.20 6.63
C LYS A 131 3.35 7.97 7.53
N ASP A 132 3.73 9.18 7.14
CA ASP A 132 4.61 10.06 7.90
C ASP A 132 3.98 10.51 9.22
N LEU A 133 2.69 10.85 9.25
CA LEU A 133 1.92 11.07 10.47
C LEU A 133 1.86 9.80 11.33
N GLY A 134 1.74 8.62 10.70
CA GLY A 134 1.85 7.34 11.37
C GLY A 134 3.20 7.14 12.06
N TYR A 135 4.30 7.47 11.37
CA TYR A 135 5.66 7.40 11.92
C TYR A 135 5.92 8.46 12.99
N ALA A 136 5.42 9.69 12.81
CA ALA A 136 5.53 10.76 13.80
C ALA A 136 4.87 10.39 15.12
N ASN A 137 3.65 9.83 15.08
CA ASN A 137 2.96 9.31 16.25
C ASN A 137 3.75 8.16 16.92
N ILE A 138 4.31 7.24 16.14
CA ILE A 138 5.15 6.16 16.68
C ILE A 138 6.40 6.75 17.36
N LEU A 139 7.06 7.72 16.71
CA LEU A 139 8.24 8.42 17.24
C LEU A 139 7.94 9.13 18.55
N GLU A 140 6.77 9.75 18.68
CA GLU A 140 6.31 10.36 19.93
C GLU A 140 6.22 9.31 21.04
N TYR A 141 5.57 8.17 20.79
CA TYR A 141 5.44 7.09 21.78
C TYR A 141 6.76 6.44 22.18
N VAL A 142 7.74 6.38 21.26
CA VAL A 142 9.05 5.78 21.52
C VAL A 142 10.15 6.80 21.81
N SER A 143 9.81 8.09 21.92
CA SER A 143 10.76 9.20 22.09
C SER A 143 11.70 9.04 23.29
N ALA A 144 11.22 8.38 24.35
CA ALA A 144 12.01 8.06 25.54
C ALA A 144 13.04 6.92 25.35
N TYR A 145 13.05 6.25 24.18
CA TYR A 145 13.87 5.08 23.89
C TYR A 145 14.76 5.32 22.64
N PRO A 146 16.00 5.82 22.81
CA PRO A 146 16.85 6.23 21.68
C PRO A 146 17.10 5.14 20.63
N ASN A 147 17.26 3.89 21.07
CA ASN A 147 17.44 2.73 20.18
C ASN A 147 16.19 2.43 19.33
N LEU A 148 14.99 2.67 19.86
CA LEU A 148 13.73 2.48 19.14
C LEU A 148 13.47 3.64 18.17
N VAL A 149 13.83 4.86 18.54
CA VAL A 149 13.79 6.03 17.65
C VAL A 149 14.62 5.78 16.39
N VAL A 150 15.87 5.34 16.57
CA VAL A 150 16.76 5.02 15.43
C VAL A 150 16.16 3.89 14.58
N TYR A 151 15.60 2.84 15.19
CA TYR A 151 14.93 1.77 14.46
C TYR A 151 13.74 2.28 13.63
N VAL A 152 12.85 3.08 14.22
CA VAL A 152 11.65 3.60 13.53
C VAL A 152 12.04 4.49 12.33
N ASN A 153 13.06 5.33 12.48
CA ASN A 153 13.60 6.12 11.37
C ASN A 153 14.15 5.24 10.23
N LEU A 154 14.90 4.19 10.56
CA LEU A 154 15.43 3.27 9.56
C LEU A 154 14.35 2.42 8.86
N VAL A 155 13.25 2.13 9.57
CA VAL A 155 12.05 1.49 8.98
C VAL A 155 11.38 2.44 8.00
N ARG A 156 11.23 3.74 8.33
CA ARG A 156 10.70 4.77 7.44
C ARG A 156 11.52 4.87 6.15
N GLU A 157 12.84 4.82 6.24
CA GLU A 157 13.73 4.93 5.08
C GLU A 157 13.77 3.71 4.16
N THR A 158 13.77 2.49 4.73
CA THR A 158 14.18 1.29 3.96
C THR A 158 13.22 0.13 4.03
N ASN A 159 12.36 0.08 5.06
CA ASN A 159 11.41 -1.01 5.34
C ASN A 159 11.98 -2.44 5.17
N SER A 160 13.28 -2.64 5.43
CA SER A 160 13.99 -3.92 5.19
C SER A 160 14.82 -4.33 6.39
N TYR A 161 14.44 -5.43 7.06
CA TYR A 161 15.18 -5.90 8.24
C TYR A 161 16.62 -6.29 7.94
N ARG A 162 16.89 -6.77 6.72
CA ARG A 162 18.27 -7.09 6.28
C ARG A 162 19.09 -5.81 6.19
N THR A 163 18.54 -4.73 5.63
CA THR A 163 19.21 -3.44 5.52
C THR A 163 19.38 -2.78 6.88
N ILE A 164 18.35 -2.83 7.73
CA ILE A 164 18.39 -2.31 9.11
C ILE A 164 19.43 -3.06 9.95
N SER A 165 19.46 -4.39 9.89
CA SER A 165 20.45 -5.24 10.57
C SER A 165 21.87 -4.85 10.18
N LYS A 166 22.12 -4.62 8.88
CA LYS A 166 23.42 -4.14 8.40
C LYS A 166 23.77 -2.74 8.89
N LYS A 167 22.83 -1.78 8.80
CA LYS A 167 23.04 -0.39 9.23
C LYS A 167 23.31 -0.30 10.74
N LEU A 168 22.59 -1.07 11.55
CA LEU A 168 22.73 -1.09 13.02
C LEU A 168 23.84 -2.02 13.51
N ARG A 169 24.42 -2.85 12.64
CA ARG A 169 25.41 -3.90 12.99
C ARG A 169 24.91 -4.86 14.08
N ILE A 170 23.61 -5.18 14.06
CA ILE A 170 22.97 -6.14 14.97
C ILE A 170 22.42 -7.32 14.19
N LYS A 171 22.16 -8.45 14.86
CA LYS A 171 21.56 -9.63 14.22
C LYS A 171 20.10 -9.34 13.85
N MET A 172 19.59 -9.98 12.78
CA MET A 172 18.18 -9.87 12.39
C MET A 172 17.20 -10.24 13.52
N ALA A 173 17.58 -11.18 14.40
CA ALA A 173 16.79 -11.53 15.58
C ALA A 173 16.63 -10.34 16.55
N GLU A 174 17.64 -9.48 16.65
CA GLU A 174 17.62 -8.28 17.49
C GLU A 174 16.78 -7.17 16.85
N VAL A 175 16.83 -7.03 15.52
CA VAL A 175 15.91 -6.14 14.78
C VAL A 175 14.44 -6.50 15.05
N LYS A 176 14.11 -7.80 15.06
CA LYS A 176 12.75 -8.28 15.39
C LYS A 176 12.36 -7.99 16.84
N LYS A 177 13.32 -7.97 17.77
CA LYS A 177 13.05 -7.58 19.17
C LYS A 177 12.72 -6.10 19.27
N LEU A 178 13.47 -5.23 18.58
CA LEU A 178 13.17 -3.79 18.50
C LEU A 178 11.76 -3.54 17.94
N GLU A 179 11.37 -4.27 16.89
CA GLU A 179 10.01 -4.18 16.34
C GLU A 179 8.94 -4.59 17.37
N ALA A 180 9.14 -5.70 18.06
CA ALA A 180 8.20 -6.19 19.06
C ALA A 180 8.04 -5.19 20.23
N GLU A 181 9.13 -4.53 20.64
CA GLU A 181 9.11 -3.47 21.65
C GLU A 181 8.34 -2.24 21.17
N VAL A 182 8.58 -1.76 19.94
CA VAL A 182 7.80 -0.66 19.35
C VAL A 182 6.31 -1.01 19.31
N ILE A 183 5.94 -2.20 18.84
CA ILE A 183 4.54 -2.65 18.79
C ILE A 183 3.90 -2.65 20.17
N LYS A 184 4.62 -3.13 21.20
CA LYS A 184 4.13 -3.16 22.58
C LYS A 184 3.86 -1.75 23.11
N ILE A 185 4.80 -0.83 22.91
CA ILE A 185 4.67 0.57 23.36
C ILE A 185 3.50 1.27 22.66
N VAL A 186 3.39 1.12 21.34
CA VAL A 186 2.29 1.70 20.55
C VAL A 186 0.93 1.17 21.00
N ARG A 187 0.81 -0.16 21.24
CA ARG A 187 -0.44 -0.76 21.74
C ARG A 187 -0.82 -0.26 23.14
N THR A 188 0.17 -0.05 23.99
CA THR A 188 -0.06 0.41 25.37
C THR A 188 -0.54 1.86 25.39
N ASN A 189 0.01 2.72 24.54
CA ASN A 189 -0.39 4.13 24.47
C ASN A 189 -1.70 4.37 23.71
N ARG A 190 -2.10 3.47 22.79
CA ARG A 190 -3.42 3.54 22.12
C ARG A 190 -4.60 3.09 22.98
N ALA A 191 -4.34 2.41 24.10
CA ALA A 191 -5.38 1.93 25.02
C ALA A 191 -5.64 2.89 26.19
N LYS A 192 -4.91 4.01 26.25
CA LYS A 192 -5.14 5.14 27.16
C LYS A 192 -6.00 6.18 26.48
#